data_AF-A0A7W9BH26-F1
#
_entry.id   AF-A0A7W9BH26-F1
#
_cell.length_a   1.000
_cell.length_b   1.000
_cell.length_c   1.000
_cell.angle_alpha   90.00
_cell.angle_beta   90.00
_cell.angle_gamma   90.00
#
_symmetry.space_group_name_H-M   'P 1'
#
loop_
_entity.id
_entity.type
_entity.pdbx_description
1 polymer ?
#
loop_
_entity_poly.entity_id
_entity_poly.type
_entity_poly.pdbx_seq_one_letter_code
_entity_poly.pdbx_strand_id
1 'polypeptide(L)'
;MIASPGLFQQPRPVRGLVGYPRAAFGNGRFRLFFRYDSRAMVIIFAWVNDETTLRTYGSKSDAYAVFKGMLDKGNPPDDWAALLQSTCADEAQQSSLGKL
;
A
#
# COMPACT_ATOMS: atom_id res chain seq x y z
N MET A 1 -8.03 -38.65 1.81
CA MET A 1 -7.48 -37.32 2.14
C MET A 1 -7.66 -36.45 0.91
N ILE A 2 -8.75 -35.68 0.86
CA ILE A 2 -9.07 -34.81 -0.28
C ILE A 2 -8.50 -33.42 0.06
N ALA A 3 -7.60 -32.92 -0.79
CA ALA A 3 -7.09 -31.56 -0.70
C ALA A 3 -8.28 -30.59 -0.75
N SER A 4 -8.48 -29.81 0.32
CA SER A 4 -9.44 -28.71 0.30
C SER A 4 -8.98 -27.70 -0.76
N PRO A 5 -9.81 -27.38 -1.77
CA PRO A 5 -9.46 -26.36 -2.74
C PRO A 5 -9.33 -25.04 -1.98
N GLY A 6 -8.19 -24.38 -2.16
CA GLY A 6 -7.84 -23.12 -1.51
C GLY A 6 -8.96 -22.12 -1.68
N LEU A 7 -9.82 -22.03 -0.67
CA LEU A 7 -10.73 -20.92 -0.47
C LEU A 7 -9.81 -19.70 -0.43
N PHE A 8 -9.92 -18.87 -1.47
CA PHE A 8 -9.42 -17.52 -1.47
C PHE A 8 -9.85 -16.92 -0.13
N GLN A 9 -8.94 -16.88 0.84
CA GLN A 9 -9.17 -16.16 2.10
C GLN A 9 -9.22 -14.70 1.68
N GLN A 10 -10.41 -14.27 1.27
CA GLN A 10 -10.74 -12.87 1.14
C GLN A 10 -10.38 -12.28 2.50
N PRO A 11 -9.39 -11.37 2.57
CA PRO A 11 -9.08 -10.77 3.85
C PRO A 11 -10.36 -10.14 4.37
N ARG A 12 -10.71 -10.49 5.62
CA ARG A 12 -11.70 -9.75 6.41
C ARG A 12 -11.48 -8.26 6.14
N PRO A 13 -12.53 -7.44 5.95
CA PRO A 13 -12.34 -6.01 5.71
C PRO A 13 -11.52 -5.43 6.86
N VAL A 14 -10.27 -5.07 6.57
CA VAL A 14 -9.40 -4.40 7.52
C VAL A 14 -9.97 -2.99 7.64
N ARG A 15 -10.74 -2.77 8.71
CA ARG A 15 -11.36 -1.48 9.03
C ARG A 15 -10.25 -0.42 9.03
N GLY A 16 -10.39 0.62 8.21
CA GLY A 16 -9.42 1.71 8.09
C GLY A 16 -8.64 1.77 6.76
N LEU A 17 -8.78 0.79 5.86
CA LEU A 17 -8.18 0.87 4.51
C LEU A 17 -9.13 1.48 3.45
N VAL A 18 -10.22 2.10 3.88
CA VAL A 18 -11.22 2.70 2.98
C VAL A 18 -10.55 3.86 2.23
N GLY A 19 -10.76 3.95 0.92
CA GLY A 19 -10.17 5.00 0.08
C GLY A 19 -8.83 4.65 -0.56
N TYR A 20 -8.25 3.48 -0.28
CA TYR A 20 -7.01 3.01 -0.92
C TYR A 20 -7.24 1.71 -1.71
N PRO A 21 -7.54 1.81 -3.02
CA PRO A 21 -7.46 0.68 -3.93
C PRO A 21 -6.12 -0.05 -3.84
N ARG A 22 -6.18 -1.35 -4.14
CA ARG A 22 -5.03 -2.24 -3.98
C ARG A 22 -4.91 -3.21 -5.15
N ALA A 23 -3.69 -3.39 -5.62
CA ALA A 23 -3.35 -4.33 -6.68
C ALA A 23 -2.35 -5.38 -6.17
N ALA A 24 -2.46 -6.61 -6.69
CA ALA A 24 -1.52 -7.68 -6.42
C ALA A 24 -0.65 -7.94 -7.64
N PHE A 25 0.66 -8.08 -7.44
CA PHE A 25 1.62 -8.38 -8.51
C PHE A 25 2.77 -9.26 -7.98
N GLY A 26 3.70 -9.67 -8.86
CA GLY A 26 4.83 -10.53 -8.50
C GLY A 26 4.40 -11.88 -7.93
N ASN A 27 3.52 -12.58 -8.65
CA ASN A 27 2.87 -13.81 -8.20
C ASN A 27 2.09 -13.65 -6.87
N GLY A 28 1.52 -12.47 -6.65
CA GLY A 28 0.75 -12.16 -5.45
C GLY A 28 1.58 -11.96 -4.18
N ARG A 29 2.91 -11.82 -4.30
CA ARG A 29 3.81 -11.50 -3.18
C ARG A 29 3.71 -10.04 -2.76
N PHE A 30 3.45 -9.14 -3.72
CA PHE A 30 3.40 -7.72 -3.46
C PHE A 30 1.97 -7.15 -3.50
N ARG A 31 1.77 -6.09 -2.74
CA ARG A 31 0.58 -5.27 -2.60
C ARG A 31 0.99 -3.83 -2.83
N LEU A 32 0.46 -3.29 -3.91
CA LEU A 32 0.51 -1.86 -4.17
C LEU A 32 -0.78 -1.24 -3.63
N PHE A 33 -0.64 -0.21 -2.80
CA PHE A 33 -1.72 0.66 -2.38
C PHE A 33 -1.56 2.00 -3.08
N PHE A 34 -2.64 2.52 -3.64
CA PHE A 34 -2.59 3.71 -4.46
C PHE A 34 -3.84 4.56 -4.30
N ARG A 35 -3.74 5.82 -4.70
CA ARG A 35 -4.88 6.70 -4.96
C ARG A 35 -4.98 6.93 -6.46
N TYR A 36 -6.20 7.18 -6.95
CA TYR A 36 -6.40 7.59 -8.33
C TYR A 36 -7.44 8.70 -8.38
N ASP A 37 -7.24 9.64 -9.30
CA ASP A 37 -8.24 10.63 -9.67
C ASP A 37 -8.57 10.42 -11.15
N SER A 38 -9.84 10.09 -11.43
CA SER A 38 -10.28 9.78 -12.79
C SER A 38 -10.43 11.02 -13.67
N ARG A 39 -10.59 12.22 -13.09
CA ARG A 39 -10.72 13.48 -13.84
C ARG A 39 -9.34 13.96 -14.30
N ALA A 40 -8.34 13.87 -13.43
CA ALA A 40 -6.96 14.20 -13.72
C ALA A 40 -6.22 13.06 -14.45
N MET A 41 -6.78 11.84 -14.45
CA MET A 41 -6.14 10.62 -14.98
C MET A 41 -4.77 10.34 -14.33
N VAL A 42 -4.65 10.64 -13.04
CA VAL A 42 -3.42 10.48 -12.26
C VAL A 42 -3.58 9.33 -11.28
N ILE A 43 -2.52 8.50 -11.17
CA ILE A 43 -2.39 7.46 -10.15
C ILE A 43 -1.21 7.82 -9.27
N ILE A 44 -1.40 7.79 -7.96
CA ILE A 44 -0.33 8.04 -7.00
C ILE A 44 -0.05 6.76 -6.21
N PHE A 45 1.18 6.28 -6.31
CA PHE A 45 1.65 5.12 -5.57
C PHE A 45 1.93 5.51 -4.12
N ALA A 46 1.04 5.08 -3.23
CA ALA A 46 1.07 5.51 -1.85
C ALA A 46 1.98 4.62 -1.00
N TRP A 47 1.99 3.31 -1.27
CA TRP A 47 2.91 2.38 -0.63
C TRP A 47 2.97 1.03 -1.34
N VAL A 48 4.12 0.36 -1.27
CA VAL A 48 4.31 -1.03 -1.68
C VAL A 48 5.03 -1.79 -0.57
N ASN A 49 4.62 -3.02 -0.31
CA ASN A 49 5.35 -3.84 0.65
C ASN A 49 6.71 -4.29 0.09
N ASP A 50 7.69 -4.43 0.98
CA ASP A 50 9.01 -4.96 0.67
C ASP A 50 9.08 -6.49 0.77
N GLU A 51 10.28 -7.03 0.55
CA GLU A 51 10.59 -8.47 0.60
C GLU A 51 10.47 -9.10 2.01
N THR A 52 10.53 -8.29 3.06
CA THR A 52 10.47 -8.73 4.47
C THR A 52 9.04 -8.79 5.01
N THR A 53 8.13 -8.06 4.38
CA THR A 53 6.70 -8.02 4.70
C THR A 53 5.99 -9.24 4.10
N LEU A 54 6.15 -10.42 4.72
CA LEU A 54 5.59 -11.69 4.26
C LEU A 54 4.05 -11.72 4.34
N ARG A 55 3.43 -12.48 3.43
CA ARG A 55 1.97 -12.68 3.32
C ARG A 55 1.41 -13.63 4.40
N THR A 56 1.84 -13.45 5.65
CA THR A 56 1.29 -14.18 6.79
C THR A 56 0.10 -13.39 7.33
N TYR A 57 -1.08 -13.65 6.78
CA TYR A 57 -2.33 -13.01 7.20
C TYR A 57 -2.51 -13.09 8.72
N GLY A 58 -2.77 -11.93 9.34
CA GLY A 58 -2.94 -11.81 10.79
C GLY A 58 -1.65 -11.57 11.57
N SER A 59 -0.48 -11.59 10.92
CA SER A 59 0.77 -11.10 11.51
C SER A 59 0.75 -9.58 11.64
N LYS A 60 1.48 -9.04 12.64
CA LYS A 60 1.79 -7.61 12.74
C LYS A 60 2.62 -7.11 11.55
N SER A 61 3.34 -8.01 10.90
CA SER A 61 4.15 -7.75 9.71
C SER A 61 3.40 -8.01 8.39
N ASP A 62 2.10 -8.29 8.42
CA ASP A 62 1.31 -8.41 7.19
C ASP A 62 1.14 -7.03 6.54
N ALA A 63 1.17 -6.99 5.20
CA ALA A 63 1.09 -5.75 4.43
C ALA A 63 -0.14 -4.88 4.77
N TYR A 64 -1.28 -5.50 5.10
CA TYR A 64 -2.47 -4.73 5.49
C TYR A 64 -2.36 -4.14 6.90
N ALA A 65 -1.72 -4.87 7.83
CA ALA A 65 -1.51 -4.39 9.19
C ALA A 65 -0.49 -3.23 9.22
N VAL A 66 0.59 -3.36 8.45
CA VAL A 66 1.61 -2.31 8.29
C VAL A 66 0.97 -1.07 7.68
N PHE A 67 0.30 -1.20 6.53
CA PHE A 67 -0.28 -0.04 5.85
C PHE A 67 -1.39 0.63 6.68
N LYS A 68 -2.24 -0.14 7.38
CA LYS A 68 -3.19 0.44 8.33
C LYS A 68 -2.49 1.23 9.43
N GLY A 69 -1.42 0.69 10.02
CA GLY A 69 -0.63 1.39 11.04
C GLY A 69 0.07 2.64 10.50
N MET A 70 0.37 2.69 9.20
CA MET A 70 0.85 3.90 8.54
C MET A 70 -0.28 4.94 8.43
N LEU A 71 -1.48 4.56 7.98
CA LEU A 71 -2.65 5.45 7.91
C LEU A 71 -3.04 6.00 9.30
N ASP A 72 -2.99 5.17 10.34
CA ASP A 72 -3.26 5.60 11.72
C ASP A 72 -2.25 6.68 12.19
N LYS A 73 -1.07 6.77 11.55
CA LYS A 73 -0.03 7.80 11.78
C LYS A 73 -0.15 8.99 10.83
N GLY A 74 -1.14 9.01 9.92
CA GLY A 74 -1.33 10.07 8.93
C GLY A 74 -0.38 10.00 7.74
N ASN A 75 0.24 8.85 7.48
CA ASN A 75 1.13 8.66 6.35
C ASN A 75 0.71 7.40 5.56
N PRO A 76 0.36 7.47 4.27
CA PRO A 76 0.22 8.67 3.43
C PRO A 76 -0.93 9.59 3.90
N PRO A 77 -0.87 10.90 3.61
CA PRO A 77 -1.97 11.83 3.90
C PRO A 77 -3.27 11.42 3.18
N ASP A 78 -4.43 11.60 3.80
CA ASP A 78 -5.70 11.25 3.14
C ASP A 78 -6.21 12.32 2.15
N ASP A 79 -5.80 13.58 2.35
CA ASP A 79 -6.16 14.67 1.42
C ASP A 79 -5.37 14.58 0.11
N TRP A 80 -6.07 14.76 -1.02
CA TRP A 80 -5.48 14.64 -2.35
C TRP A 80 -4.39 15.68 -2.62
N ALA A 81 -4.61 16.95 -2.22
CA ALA A 81 -3.64 18.00 -2.45
C ALA A 81 -2.39 17.79 -1.59
N ALA A 82 -2.56 17.39 -0.32
CA ALA A 82 -1.45 17.01 0.55
C ALA A 82 -0.66 15.82 0.00
N LEU A 83 -1.35 14.83 -0.57
CA LEU A 83 -0.72 13.64 -1.14
C LEU A 83 0.07 13.99 -2.41
N LEU A 84 -0.46 14.82 -3.30
CA LEU A 84 0.31 15.36 -4.44
C LEU A 84 1.55 16.15 -3.99
N GLN A 85 1.41 17.02 -2.99
CA GLN A 85 2.56 17.77 -2.46
C GLN A 85 3.63 16.84 -1.89
N SER A 86 3.23 15.77 -1.18
CA SER A 86 4.17 14.80 -0.62
C SER A 86 4.99 14.09 -1.71
N THR A 87 4.39 13.82 -2.88
CA THR A 87 5.13 13.24 -4.01
C THR A 87 6.16 14.19 -4.62
N CYS A 88 5.87 15.48 -4.68
CA CYS A 88 6.83 16.48 -5.16
C CYS A 88 7.96 16.73 -4.16
N ALA A 89 7.67 16.64 -2.86
CA ALA A 89 8.67 16.82 -1.81
C ALA A 89 9.64 15.62 -1.70
N ASP A 90 9.14 14.39 -1.90
CA ASP A 90 9.98 13.19 -1.87
C ASP A 90 11.03 13.17 -2.99
N GLU A 91 10.75 13.73 -4.18
CA GLU A 91 11.77 13.89 -5.23
C GLU A 91 12.96 14.72 -4.76
N ALA A 92 12.73 15.78 -3.97
CA ALA A 92 13.81 16.60 -3.40
C ALA A 92 14.63 15.82 -2.34
N GLN A 93 13.97 14.93 -1.59
CA GLN A 93 14.62 14.12 -0.55
C GLN A 93 15.42 12.94 -1.15
N GLN A 94 14.90 12.31 -2.20
CA GLN A 94 15.61 11.26 -2.96
C GLN A 94 16.76 11.84 -3.80
N SER A 95 16.60 13.04 -4.38
CA SER A 95 17.67 13.76 -5.09
C SER A 95 18.87 14.06 -4.17
N SER A 96 18.61 14.33 -2.89
CA SER A 96 19.64 14.57 -1.88
C SER A 96 20.39 13.29 -1.45
N LEU A 97 19.80 12.11 -1.68
CA LEU A 97 20.40 10.79 -1.41
C LEU A 97 21.10 10.17 -2.64
N GLY A 98 20.97 10.78 -3.81
CA GLY A 98 21.53 10.29 -5.09
C GLY A 98 22.88 10.87 -5.50
N LYS A 99 23.57 11.63 -4.64
CA LYS A 99 24.96 12.07 -4.88
C LYS A 99 25.95 11.17 -4.12
N LEU A 100 26.39 10.09 -4.75
CA LEU A 100 27.64 9.38 -4.47
C LEU A 100 28.34 9.11 -5.81
#